data_AF-A0A3P1CPR2-F1
#
_entry.id   AF-A0A3P1CPR2-F1
#
_cell.length_a   1.000
_cell.length_b   1.000
_cell.length_c   1.000
_cell.angle_alpha   90.00
_cell.angle_beta   90.00
_cell.angle_gamma   90.00
#
_symmetry.space_group_name_H-M   'P 1'
#
loop_
_entity.id
_entity.type
_entity.pdbx_description
1 polymer ?
#
loop_
_entity_poly.entity_id
_entity_poly.type
_entity_poly.pdbx_seq_one_letter_code
_entity_poly.pdbx_strand_id
1 'polypeptide(L)'
;MKITPIEIRQHTFEKKGFGGYRPDEVDAFLASLSQEWERVTSEGKMLKMQLELAEKELNKFKDIEMTLFKTLKTADDTSTQITDQANKAAEKYLGESKQKADEILADARKRSTLMVQDAENQARFIKENILNDLKSMEHDFKAMEKYKEGLIKQIRTLANNAIDSVDRFEKKFDQQSLQAKIEEVTAQHTESEPVAAAETEVVPSDTALVDPETLHVENTDDALEHAAEAAETPADEPVEDLVAAQGDETAEAGFPATEPLAETESEENETTEPQAVHEESDSGEKKKEAGSFFDQI
;
A
#
# COMPACT_ATOMS: atom_id res chain seq x y z
N MET A 1 -20.22 72.41 52.14
CA MET A 1 -21.39 73.08 52.75
C MET A 1 -20.90 74.30 53.52
N LYS A 2 -21.75 75.33 53.68
CA LYS A 2 -21.39 76.62 54.28
C LYS A 2 -21.50 76.68 55.81
N ILE A 3 -21.98 75.61 56.47
CA ILE A 3 -22.10 75.53 57.93
C ILE A 3 -21.61 74.16 58.43
N THR A 4 -20.72 74.14 59.43
CA THR A 4 -20.17 72.93 60.06
C THR A 4 -20.82 72.63 61.43
N PRO A 5 -20.78 71.38 61.94
CA PRO A 5 -21.29 71.07 63.28
C PRO A 5 -20.69 71.98 64.37
N ILE A 6 -19.41 72.34 64.24
CA ILE A 6 -18.72 73.22 65.17
C ILE A 6 -19.23 74.67 65.07
N GLU A 7 -19.51 75.15 63.86
CA GLU A 7 -20.13 76.46 63.64
C GLU A 7 -21.55 76.51 64.22
N ILE A 8 -22.31 75.41 64.19
CA ILE A 8 -23.64 75.31 64.84
C ILE A 8 -23.51 75.44 66.37
N ARG A 9 -22.51 74.80 67.00
CA ARG A 9 -22.28 74.88 68.46
C ARG A 9 -21.79 76.27 68.90
N GLN A 10 -21.03 76.95 68.06
CA GLN A 10 -20.42 78.25 68.37
C GLN A 10 -21.29 79.43 67.93
N HIS A 11 -22.40 79.18 67.24
CA HIS A 11 -23.28 80.23 66.74
C HIS A 11 -23.96 80.97 67.90
N THR A 12 -23.72 82.29 67.99
CA THR A 12 -24.36 83.15 69.00
C THR A 12 -25.41 84.01 68.33
N PHE A 13 -26.60 84.09 68.91
CA PHE A 13 -27.68 84.97 68.42
C PHE A 13 -27.59 86.36 69.04
N GLU A 14 -27.98 87.39 68.28
CA GLU A 14 -28.15 88.74 68.83
C GLU A 14 -29.23 88.75 69.91
N LYS A 15 -28.97 89.39 71.05
CA LYS A 15 -29.93 89.46 72.17
C LYS A 15 -31.11 90.35 71.79
N LYS A 16 -32.27 89.74 71.56
CA LYS A 16 -33.55 90.46 71.41
C LYS A 16 -34.08 90.87 72.78
N GLY A 17 -34.64 92.08 72.90
CA GLY A 17 -35.38 92.54 74.08
C GLY A 17 -36.63 91.72 74.39
N PHE A 18 -37.43 92.16 75.37
CA PHE A 18 -38.59 91.47 75.95
C PHE A 18 -39.37 90.55 74.97
N GLY A 19 -39.43 89.24 75.27
CA GLY A 19 -40.21 88.23 74.52
C GLY A 19 -39.44 87.23 73.64
N GLY A 20 -38.11 87.08 73.80
CA GLY A 20 -37.30 86.12 73.04
C GLY A 20 -37.30 84.68 73.57
N TYR A 21 -36.70 83.75 72.80
CA TYR A 21 -36.46 82.36 73.24
C TYR A 21 -35.51 82.30 74.45
N ARG A 22 -35.63 81.25 75.27
CA ARG A 22 -34.74 81.01 76.42
C ARG A 22 -33.36 80.55 75.93
N PRO A 23 -32.26 81.24 76.28
CA PRO A 23 -30.92 80.88 75.82
C PRO A 23 -30.55 79.42 76.09
N ASP A 24 -30.81 78.91 77.31
CA ASP A 24 -30.44 77.55 77.70
C ASP A 24 -31.14 76.46 76.85
N GLU A 25 -32.40 76.69 76.45
CA GLU A 25 -33.14 75.76 75.60
C GLU A 25 -32.65 75.80 74.15
N VAL A 26 -32.28 76.98 73.67
CA VAL A 26 -31.68 77.16 72.34
C VAL A 26 -30.31 76.49 72.28
N ASP A 27 -29.48 76.65 73.32
CA ASP A 27 -28.16 76.03 73.40
C ASP A 27 -28.25 74.50 73.45
N ALA A 28 -29.18 73.94 74.23
CA ALA A 28 -29.45 72.50 74.25
C ALA A 28 -29.93 71.97 72.88
N PHE A 29 -30.80 72.73 72.20
CA PHE A 29 -31.24 72.38 70.85
C PHE A 29 -30.10 72.42 69.83
N LEU A 30 -29.28 73.49 69.82
CA LEU A 30 -28.10 73.61 68.95
C LEU A 30 -27.08 72.48 69.21
N ALA A 31 -26.89 72.07 70.46
CA ALA A 31 -26.05 70.93 70.79
C ALA A 31 -26.58 69.62 70.16
N SER A 32 -27.88 69.33 70.32
CA SER A 32 -28.49 68.14 69.71
C SER A 32 -28.45 68.18 68.18
N LEU A 33 -28.72 69.35 67.58
CA LEU A 33 -28.68 69.57 66.14
C LEU A 33 -27.26 69.37 65.59
N SER A 34 -26.25 69.87 66.29
CA SER A 34 -24.85 69.70 65.90
C SER A 34 -24.42 68.23 65.90
N GLN A 35 -24.87 67.45 66.87
CA GLN A 35 -24.56 66.02 66.97
C GLN A 35 -25.23 65.23 65.85
N GLU A 36 -26.50 65.51 65.57
CA GLU A 36 -27.22 64.88 64.48
C GLU A 36 -26.67 65.29 63.11
N TRP A 37 -26.25 66.55 62.96
CA TRP A 37 -25.58 67.03 61.76
C TRP A 37 -24.23 66.35 61.54
N GLU A 38 -23.47 66.10 62.61
CA GLU A 38 -22.22 65.34 62.57
C GLU A 38 -22.45 63.88 62.19
N ARG A 39 -23.49 63.23 62.74
CA ARG A 39 -23.92 61.87 62.39
C ARG A 39 -24.30 61.77 60.90
N VAL A 40 -25.18 62.63 60.42
CA VAL A 40 -25.61 62.64 59.01
C VAL A 40 -24.45 62.96 58.08
N THR A 41 -23.55 63.86 58.48
CA THR A 41 -22.36 64.18 57.67
C THR A 41 -21.38 63.02 57.60
N SER A 42 -21.18 62.27 58.70
CA SER A 42 -20.29 61.11 58.72
C SER A 42 -20.87 59.93 57.94
N GLU A 43 -22.17 59.66 58.08
CA GLU A 43 -22.90 58.67 57.28
C GLU A 43 -22.85 59.03 55.79
N GLY A 44 -23.04 60.30 55.43
CA GLY A 44 -22.93 60.76 54.05
C GLY A 44 -21.53 60.58 53.46
N LYS A 45 -20.47 60.73 54.26
CA LYS A 45 -19.09 60.42 53.83
C LYS A 45 -18.88 58.92 53.65
N MET A 46 -19.37 58.10 54.59
CA MET A 46 -19.26 56.65 54.53
C MET A 46 -19.99 56.07 53.31
N LEU A 47 -21.23 56.51 53.07
CA LEU A 47 -22.02 56.11 51.90
C LEU A 47 -21.35 56.51 50.59
N LYS A 48 -20.77 57.71 50.52
CA LYS A 48 -20.00 58.13 49.33
C LYS A 48 -18.77 57.25 49.09
N MET A 49 -18.05 56.88 50.15
CA MET A 49 -16.91 55.98 50.04
C MET A 49 -17.34 54.58 49.58
N GLN A 50 -18.44 54.04 50.11
CA GLN A 50 -19.00 52.76 49.67
C GLN A 50 -19.46 52.80 48.21
N LEU A 51 -20.13 53.89 47.80
CA LEU A 51 -20.55 54.10 46.41
C LEU A 51 -19.33 54.10 45.48
N GLU A 52 -18.27 54.84 45.83
CA GLU A 52 -17.06 54.91 45.02
C GLU A 52 -16.37 53.53 44.90
N LEU A 53 -16.37 52.72 45.96
CA LEU A 53 -15.85 51.36 45.92
C LEU A 53 -16.71 50.45 45.03
N ALA A 54 -18.03 50.50 45.18
CA ALA A 54 -18.96 49.70 44.37
C ALA A 54 -18.89 50.09 42.87
N GLU A 55 -18.75 51.39 42.56
CA GLU A 55 -18.57 51.87 41.19
C GLU A 55 -17.25 51.38 40.58
N LYS A 56 -16.16 51.34 41.36
CA LYS A 56 -14.87 50.78 40.92
C LYS A 56 -14.98 49.29 40.62
N GLU A 57 -15.63 48.53 41.49
CA GLU A 57 -15.85 47.09 41.27
C GLU A 57 -16.73 46.84 40.05
N LEU A 58 -17.81 47.60 39.88
CA LEU A 58 -18.68 47.51 38.70
C LEU A 58 -17.90 47.77 37.40
N ASN A 59 -17.03 48.79 37.37
CA ASN A 59 -16.22 49.07 36.21
C ASN A 59 -15.23 47.93 35.92
N LYS A 60 -14.61 47.35 36.96
CA LYS A 60 -13.75 46.17 36.80
C LYS A 60 -14.54 44.99 36.20
N PHE A 61 -15.75 44.73 36.66
CA PHE A 61 -16.58 43.66 36.11
C PHE A 61 -16.96 43.91 34.65
N LYS A 62 -17.28 45.16 34.28
CA LYS A 62 -17.53 45.53 32.87
C LYS A 62 -16.30 45.31 31.99
N ASP A 63 -15.11 45.65 32.47
CA ASP A 63 -13.87 45.42 31.71
C ASP A 63 -13.59 43.91 31.50
N ILE A 64 -13.87 43.10 32.53
CA ILE A 64 -13.77 41.64 32.45
C ILE A 64 -14.81 41.08 31.47
N GLU A 65 -16.06 41.52 31.56
CA GLU A 65 -17.15 41.11 30.67
C GLU A 65 -16.83 41.43 29.21
N MET A 66 -16.34 42.65 28.93
CA MET A 66 -15.92 43.06 27.60
C MET A 66 -14.76 42.21 27.06
N THR A 67 -13.80 41.87 27.94
CA THR A 67 -12.67 41.02 27.56
C THR A 67 -13.13 39.59 27.28
N LEU A 68 -14.03 39.05 28.11
CA LEU A 68 -14.59 37.72 27.93
C LEU A 68 -15.41 37.64 26.65
N PHE A 69 -16.26 38.64 26.39
CA PHE A 69 -17.05 38.72 25.17
C PHE A 69 -16.16 38.78 23.92
N LYS A 70 -15.11 39.61 23.95
CA LYS A 70 -14.14 39.68 22.86
C LYS A 70 -13.45 38.34 22.63
N THR A 71 -13.04 37.65 23.70
CA THR A 71 -12.40 36.34 23.63
C THR A 71 -13.34 35.29 23.06
N LEU A 72 -14.59 35.26 23.52
CA LEU A 72 -15.62 34.33 23.02
C LEU A 72 -15.90 34.57 21.55
N LYS A 73 -16.03 35.84 21.14
CA LYS A 73 -16.23 36.21 19.75
C LYS A 73 -15.04 35.80 18.88
N THR A 74 -13.81 36.05 19.32
CA THR A 74 -12.62 35.59 18.60
C THR A 74 -12.55 34.06 18.51
N ALA A 75 -12.94 33.34 19.56
CA ALA A 75 -13.02 31.89 19.53
C ALA A 75 -14.07 31.39 18.52
N ASP A 76 -15.25 32.03 18.44
CA ASP A 76 -16.31 31.71 17.48
C ASP A 76 -15.89 32.03 16.03
N ASP A 77 -15.31 33.21 15.80
CA ASP A 77 -14.76 33.61 14.50
C ASP A 77 -13.65 32.62 14.06
N THR A 78 -12.78 32.21 14.98
CA THR A 78 -11.71 31.23 14.72
C THR A 78 -12.27 29.84 14.43
N SER A 79 -13.29 29.40 15.16
CA SER A 79 -13.98 28.12 14.93
C SER A 79 -14.61 28.10 13.52
N THR A 80 -15.30 29.17 13.14
CA THR A 80 -15.88 29.33 11.81
C THR A 80 -14.81 29.34 10.72
N GLN A 81 -13.69 30.03 10.96
CA GLN A 81 -12.56 30.05 10.03
C GLN A 81 -11.92 28.65 9.87
N ILE A 82 -11.73 27.90 10.96
CA ILE A 82 -11.18 26.54 10.92
C ILE A 82 -12.09 25.62 10.11
N THR A 83 -13.41 25.69 10.34
CA THR A 83 -14.37 24.87 9.61
C THR A 83 -14.43 25.21 8.12
N ASP A 84 -14.40 26.50 7.75
CA ASP A 84 -14.32 26.93 6.34
C ASP A 84 -13.01 26.47 5.68
N GLN A 85 -11.87 26.59 6.36
CA GLN A 85 -10.59 26.10 5.87
C GLN A 85 -10.57 24.58 5.68
N ALA A 86 -11.11 23.83 6.65
CA ALA A 86 -11.21 22.37 6.57
C ALA A 86 -12.12 21.94 5.40
N ASN A 87 -13.25 22.62 5.19
CA ASN A 87 -14.14 22.35 4.07
C ASN A 87 -13.47 22.64 2.72
N LYS A 88 -12.80 23.80 2.57
CA LYS A 88 -12.06 24.14 1.35
C LYS A 88 -10.92 23.16 1.08
N ALA A 89 -10.19 22.75 2.11
CA ALA A 89 -9.14 21.75 1.99
C ALA A 89 -9.72 20.39 1.55
N ALA A 90 -10.83 19.96 2.15
CA ALA A 90 -11.51 18.72 1.79
C ALA A 90 -12.00 18.74 0.33
N GLU A 91 -12.61 19.84 -0.12
CA GLU A 91 -13.03 20.02 -1.51
C GLU A 91 -11.85 19.97 -2.47
N LYS A 92 -10.74 20.62 -2.12
CA LYS A 92 -9.49 20.57 -2.90
C LYS A 92 -8.96 19.15 -3.00
N TYR A 93 -8.82 18.44 -1.88
CA TYR A 93 -8.35 17.04 -1.87
C TYR A 93 -9.28 16.13 -2.66
N LEU A 94 -10.59 16.31 -2.57
CA LEU A 94 -11.56 15.54 -3.34
C LEU A 94 -11.42 15.83 -4.84
N GLY A 95 -11.23 17.10 -5.22
CA GLY A 95 -10.98 17.51 -6.60
C GLY A 95 -9.70 16.90 -7.18
N GLU A 96 -8.59 17.02 -6.45
CA GLU A 96 -7.29 16.46 -6.83
C GLU A 96 -7.33 14.93 -6.93
N SER A 97 -8.01 14.27 -5.97
CA SER A 97 -8.17 12.82 -5.97
C SER A 97 -8.99 12.33 -7.16
N LYS A 98 -10.08 13.04 -7.51
CA LYS A 98 -10.89 12.75 -8.70
C LYS A 98 -10.08 12.94 -9.97
N GLN A 99 -9.37 14.06 -10.11
CA GLN A 99 -8.51 14.31 -11.26
C GLN A 99 -7.44 13.23 -11.44
N LYS A 100 -6.77 12.83 -10.34
CA LYS A 100 -5.76 11.78 -10.37
C LYS A 100 -6.36 10.42 -10.71
N ALA A 101 -7.55 10.11 -10.19
CA ALA A 101 -8.26 8.88 -10.55
C ALA A 101 -8.62 8.86 -12.05
N ASP A 102 -9.12 9.97 -12.59
CA ASP A 102 -9.43 10.10 -14.01
C ASP A 102 -8.18 9.97 -14.89
N GLU A 103 -7.05 10.55 -14.46
CA GLU A 103 -5.76 10.41 -15.13
C GLU A 103 -5.28 8.95 -15.15
N ILE A 104 -5.34 8.26 -14.01
CA ILE A 104 -4.99 6.84 -13.90
C ILE A 104 -5.89 5.99 -14.81
N LEU A 105 -7.20 6.25 -14.81
CA LEU A 105 -8.13 5.53 -15.68
C LEU A 105 -7.88 5.80 -17.17
N ALA A 106 -7.55 7.03 -17.54
CA ALA A 106 -7.19 7.40 -18.89
C ALA A 106 -5.90 6.69 -19.35
N ASP A 107 -4.86 6.69 -18.52
CA ASP A 107 -3.60 6.00 -18.81
C ASP A 107 -3.80 4.49 -18.89
N ALA A 108 -4.55 3.89 -17.96
CA ALA A 108 -4.88 2.47 -17.99
C ALA A 108 -5.63 2.06 -19.27
N ARG A 109 -6.63 2.86 -19.69
CA ARG A 109 -7.35 2.65 -20.96
C ARG A 109 -6.44 2.77 -22.16
N LYS A 110 -5.54 3.76 -22.17
CA LYS A 110 -4.55 3.94 -23.23
C LYS A 110 -3.61 2.73 -23.33
N ARG A 111 -3.03 2.29 -22.21
CA ARG A 111 -2.16 1.12 -22.14
C ARG A 111 -2.88 -0.16 -22.57
N SER A 112 -4.12 -0.36 -22.11
CA SER A 112 -4.94 -1.50 -22.51
C SER A 112 -5.19 -1.51 -24.02
N THR A 113 -5.54 -0.37 -24.60
CA THR A 113 -5.76 -0.25 -26.05
C THR A 113 -4.48 -0.57 -26.83
N LEU A 114 -3.34 -0.05 -26.39
CA LEU A 114 -2.03 -0.34 -27.01
C LEU A 114 -1.68 -1.82 -26.90
N MET A 115 -1.91 -2.45 -25.74
CA MET A 115 -1.64 -3.87 -25.53
C MET A 115 -2.52 -4.76 -26.42
N VAL A 116 -3.80 -4.42 -26.58
CA VAL A 116 -4.70 -5.13 -27.50
C VAL A 116 -4.23 -4.97 -28.94
N GLN A 117 -3.85 -3.75 -29.36
CA GLN A 117 -3.33 -3.51 -30.70
C GLN A 117 -2.03 -4.28 -30.97
N ASP A 118 -1.11 -4.33 -30.00
CA ASP A 118 0.12 -5.08 -30.12
C ASP A 118 -0.14 -6.58 -30.24
N ALA A 119 -1.02 -7.13 -29.40
CA ALA A 119 -1.43 -8.53 -29.47
C ALA A 119 -2.10 -8.87 -30.82
N GLU A 120 -2.96 -7.99 -31.33
CA GLU A 120 -3.58 -8.15 -32.66
C GLU A 120 -2.53 -8.14 -33.78
N ASN A 121 -1.54 -7.25 -33.70
CA ASN A 121 -0.45 -7.18 -34.68
C ASN A 121 0.43 -8.42 -34.63
N GLN A 122 0.79 -8.90 -33.44
CA GLN A 122 1.53 -10.14 -33.26
C GLN A 122 0.76 -11.35 -33.80
N ALA A 123 -0.54 -11.45 -33.52
CA ALA A 123 -1.39 -12.52 -34.04
C ALA A 123 -1.47 -12.50 -35.58
N ARG A 124 -1.57 -11.31 -36.18
CA ARG A 124 -1.53 -11.14 -37.64
C ARG A 124 -0.18 -11.57 -38.21
N PHE A 125 0.92 -11.17 -37.59
CA PHE A 125 2.27 -11.54 -38.01
C PHE A 125 2.48 -13.05 -37.97
N ILE A 126 2.10 -13.72 -36.86
CA ILE A 126 2.19 -15.16 -36.72
C ILE A 126 1.33 -15.86 -37.77
N LYS A 127 0.09 -15.40 -37.99
CA LYS A 127 -0.80 -15.95 -39.02
C LYS A 127 -0.17 -15.85 -40.41
N GLU A 128 0.40 -14.70 -40.77
CA GLU A 128 1.03 -14.50 -42.07
C GLU A 128 2.25 -15.41 -42.25
N ASN A 129 3.09 -15.55 -41.22
CA ASN A 129 4.22 -16.47 -41.25
C ASN A 129 3.77 -17.93 -41.44
N ILE A 130 2.78 -18.39 -40.67
CA ILE A 130 2.24 -19.76 -40.80
C ILE A 130 1.68 -19.99 -42.20
N LEU A 131 0.99 -19.01 -42.79
CA LEU A 131 0.48 -19.14 -44.16
C LEU A 131 1.60 -19.24 -45.20
N ASN A 132 2.68 -18.48 -45.02
CA ASN A 132 3.84 -18.55 -45.90
C ASN A 132 4.60 -19.88 -45.75
N ASP A 133 4.77 -20.36 -44.51
CA ASP A 133 5.38 -21.66 -44.22
C ASP A 133 4.54 -22.83 -44.75
N LEU A 134 3.21 -22.74 -44.64
CA LEU A 134 2.31 -23.74 -45.20
C LEU A 134 2.42 -23.78 -46.73
N LYS A 135 2.56 -22.62 -47.37
CA LYS A 135 2.70 -22.51 -48.82
C LYS A 135 4.05 -23.04 -49.32
N SER A 136 5.14 -22.77 -48.61
CA SER A 136 6.45 -23.37 -48.93
C SER A 136 6.43 -24.88 -48.73
N MET A 137 5.83 -25.35 -47.63
CA MET A 137 5.67 -26.77 -47.36
C MET A 137 4.82 -27.47 -48.43
N GLU A 138 3.73 -26.85 -48.91
CA GLU A 138 2.93 -27.37 -50.03
C GLU A 138 3.77 -27.51 -51.31
N HIS A 139 4.61 -26.50 -51.60
CA HIS A 139 5.52 -26.56 -52.73
C HIS A 139 6.53 -27.70 -52.60
N ASP A 140 7.11 -27.88 -51.42
CA ASP A 140 8.08 -28.95 -51.15
C ASP A 140 7.44 -30.34 -51.23
N PHE A 141 6.21 -30.50 -50.72
CA PHE A 141 5.43 -31.73 -50.89
C PHE A 141 5.20 -32.05 -52.37
N LYS A 142 4.83 -31.07 -53.19
CA LYS A 142 4.67 -31.27 -54.65
C LYS A 142 5.99 -31.64 -55.32
N ALA A 143 7.12 -31.08 -54.88
CA ALA A 143 8.44 -31.44 -55.39
C ALA A 143 8.81 -32.89 -55.03
N MET A 144 8.55 -33.30 -53.78
CA MET A 144 8.72 -34.68 -53.31
C MET A 144 7.83 -35.68 -54.06
N GLU A 145 6.60 -35.30 -54.37
CA GLU A 145 5.70 -36.14 -55.16
C GLU A 145 6.23 -36.38 -56.58
N LYS A 146 6.72 -35.32 -57.24
CA LYS A 146 7.42 -35.43 -58.53
C LYS A 146 8.68 -36.29 -58.44
N TYR A 147 9.44 -36.17 -57.35
CA TYR A 147 10.63 -36.99 -57.11
C TYR A 147 10.26 -38.47 -56.96
N LYS A 148 9.21 -38.79 -56.19
CA LYS A 148 8.63 -40.13 -56.09
C LYS A 148 8.22 -40.68 -57.46
N GLU A 149 7.50 -39.90 -58.27
CA GLU A 149 7.15 -40.32 -59.64
C GLU A 149 8.38 -40.59 -60.51
N GLY A 150 9.43 -39.77 -60.36
CA GLY A 150 10.71 -39.96 -61.02
C GLY A 150 11.39 -41.28 -60.62
N LEU A 151 11.45 -41.58 -59.32
CA LEU A 151 11.97 -42.84 -58.79
C LEU A 151 11.19 -44.06 -59.30
N ILE A 152 9.85 -43.98 -59.31
CA ILE A 152 9.01 -45.06 -59.86
C ILE A 152 9.34 -45.30 -61.34
N LYS A 153 9.56 -44.25 -62.13
CA LYS A 153 10.00 -44.37 -63.53
C LYS A 153 11.39 -45.02 -63.63
N GLN A 154 12.35 -44.61 -62.80
CA GLN A 154 13.69 -45.19 -62.78
C GLN A 154 13.68 -46.67 -62.42
N ILE A 155 12.92 -47.07 -61.39
CA ILE A 155 12.76 -48.48 -60.99
C ILE A 155 12.15 -49.29 -62.13
N ARG A 156 11.09 -48.78 -62.78
CA ARG A 156 10.47 -49.46 -63.92
C ARG A 156 11.45 -49.62 -65.08
N THR A 157 12.27 -48.62 -65.37
CA THR A 157 13.32 -48.70 -66.40
C THR A 157 14.40 -49.72 -66.04
N LEU A 158 14.88 -49.73 -64.79
CA LEU A 158 15.86 -50.73 -64.34
C LEU A 158 15.30 -52.15 -64.39
N ALA A 159 14.05 -52.35 -63.99
CA ALA A 159 13.37 -53.64 -64.08
C ALA A 159 13.24 -54.10 -65.54
N ASN A 160 12.82 -53.21 -66.45
CA ASN A 160 12.75 -53.52 -67.88
C ASN A 160 14.13 -53.84 -68.46
N ASN A 161 15.18 -53.09 -68.10
CA ASN A 161 16.54 -53.37 -68.53
C ASN A 161 17.06 -54.72 -68.01
N ALA A 162 16.69 -55.10 -66.78
CA ALA A 162 17.02 -56.41 -66.21
C ALA A 162 16.24 -57.55 -66.90
N ILE A 163 14.97 -57.34 -67.23
CA ILE A 163 14.19 -58.28 -68.06
C ILE A 163 14.84 -58.42 -69.44
N ASP A 164 15.22 -57.32 -70.08
CA ASP A 164 15.91 -57.33 -71.38
C ASP A 164 17.27 -58.04 -71.31
N SER A 165 18.00 -57.93 -70.19
CA SER A 165 19.29 -58.62 -70.04
C SER A 165 19.10 -60.12 -69.83
N VAL A 166 18.07 -60.54 -69.08
CA VAL A 166 17.67 -61.95 -68.96
C VAL A 166 17.21 -62.51 -70.30
N ASP A 167 16.31 -61.82 -71.02
CA ASP A 167 15.82 -62.25 -72.33
C ASP A 167 16.95 -62.33 -73.37
N ARG A 168 17.93 -61.41 -73.33
CA ARG A 168 19.16 -61.52 -74.15
C ARG A 168 20.05 -62.67 -73.73
N PHE A 169 20.16 -62.96 -72.43
CA PHE A 169 20.93 -64.11 -71.94
C PHE A 169 20.26 -65.40 -72.40
N GLU A 170 18.96 -65.55 -72.23
CA GLU A 170 18.16 -66.68 -72.72
C GLU A 170 18.27 -66.85 -74.24
N LYS A 171 18.19 -65.76 -75.02
CA LYS A 171 18.37 -65.81 -76.48
C LYS A 171 19.81 -66.14 -76.92
N LYS A 172 20.82 -65.81 -76.12
CA LYS A 172 22.23 -66.15 -76.38
C LYS A 172 22.61 -67.52 -75.83
N PHE A 173 21.87 -68.02 -74.84
CA PHE A 173 21.92 -69.37 -74.31
C PHE A 173 20.88 -70.23 -74.99
N ASP A 174 21.16 -70.62 -76.24
CA ASP A 174 20.51 -71.80 -76.80
C ASP A 174 20.82 -72.99 -75.88
N GLN A 175 19.79 -73.48 -75.20
CA GLN A 175 19.85 -74.61 -74.24
C GLN A 175 20.52 -75.85 -74.86
N GLN A 176 20.52 -75.96 -76.20
CA GLN A 176 21.20 -76.98 -76.99
C GLN A 176 22.74 -76.91 -76.93
N SER A 177 23.33 -75.71 -76.80
CA SER A 177 24.79 -75.52 -76.82
C SER A 177 25.47 -75.85 -75.48
N LEU A 178 24.74 -75.66 -74.38
CA LEU A 178 25.15 -76.12 -73.05
C LEU A 178 25.06 -77.64 -72.93
N GLN A 179 23.98 -78.24 -73.45
CA GLN A 179 23.81 -79.69 -73.44
C GLN A 179 24.94 -80.41 -74.20
N ALA A 180 25.33 -79.85 -75.35
CA ALA A 180 26.48 -80.36 -76.13
C ALA A 180 27.83 -80.22 -75.39
N LYS A 181 28.08 -79.11 -74.69
CA LYS A 181 29.32 -78.94 -73.90
C LYS A 181 29.35 -79.83 -72.65
N ILE A 182 28.19 -80.07 -72.03
CA ILE A 182 28.07 -80.94 -70.85
C ILE A 182 28.29 -82.41 -71.25
N GLU A 183 27.79 -82.85 -72.41
CA GLU A 183 28.12 -84.18 -72.95
C GLU A 183 29.60 -84.31 -73.34
N GLU A 184 30.21 -83.26 -73.90
CA GLU A 184 31.63 -83.26 -74.29
C GLU A 184 32.59 -83.37 -73.09
N VAL A 185 32.30 -82.66 -71.99
CA VAL A 185 33.12 -82.71 -70.77
C VAL A 185 32.89 -84.00 -69.97
N THR A 186 31.68 -84.59 -70.04
CA THR A 186 31.38 -85.88 -69.41
C THR A 186 32.09 -87.05 -70.13
N ALA A 187 32.41 -86.90 -71.42
CA ALA A 187 33.11 -87.92 -72.20
C ALA A 187 34.65 -87.93 -72.05
N GLN A 188 35.26 -86.90 -71.44
CA GLN A 188 36.72 -86.76 -71.40
C GLN A 188 37.41 -87.18 -70.10
N HIS A 189 36.70 -87.66 -69.07
CA HIS A 189 37.35 -88.18 -67.86
C HIS A 189 36.68 -89.45 -67.30
N THR A 190 37.14 -90.60 -67.82
CA THR A 190 37.10 -91.90 -67.13
C THR A 190 38.52 -92.49 -67.08
N GLU A 191 38.93 -92.86 -65.87
CA GLU A 191 40.09 -93.68 -65.43
C GLU A 191 41.37 -92.97 -64.92
N SER A 192 41.43 -92.77 -63.59
CA SER A 192 42.52 -93.27 -62.71
C SER A 192 42.09 -93.22 -61.22
N GLU A 193 42.22 -94.33 -60.50
CA GLU A 193 42.17 -94.48 -59.01
C GLU A 193 43.56 -94.95 -58.50
N PRO A 194 43.83 -95.14 -57.17
CA PRO A 194 43.57 -94.38 -55.92
C PRO A 194 44.94 -94.03 -55.21
N VAL A 195 45.12 -93.37 -54.03
CA VAL A 195 44.81 -93.71 -52.62
C VAL A 195 45.21 -92.52 -51.69
N ALA A 196 44.52 -92.40 -50.54
CA ALA A 196 44.96 -91.90 -49.21
C ALA A 196 44.65 -90.44 -48.75
N ALA A 197 43.53 -90.33 -48.04
CA ALA A 197 43.41 -89.99 -46.60
C ALA A 197 43.48 -88.52 -46.09
N ALA A 198 42.59 -88.30 -45.12
CA ALA A 198 42.42 -87.20 -44.14
C ALA A 198 41.61 -85.99 -44.63
N GLU A 199 40.32 -85.85 -44.32
CA GLU A 199 39.65 -85.57 -43.01
C GLU A 199 39.14 -84.11 -43.06
N THR A 200 37.93 -83.67 -42.68
CA THR A 200 36.66 -84.27 -42.26
C THR A 200 35.61 -83.13 -42.31
N GLU A 201 34.39 -83.48 -42.75
CA GLU A 201 33.04 -82.98 -42.41
C GLU A 201 32.81 -81.46 -42.18
N VAL A 202 31.91 -80.77 -42.90
CA VAL A 202 30.43 -80.93 -42.95
C VAL A 202 29.86 -80.77 -41.52
N VAL A 203 28.94 -79.85 -41.23
CA VAL A 203 27.47 -80.05 -41.24
C VAL A 203 26.77 -78.66 -41.17
N PRO A 204 25.58 -78.52 -41.79
CA PRO A 204 24.83 -77.27 -41.90
C PRO A 204 23.70 -77.10 -40.85
N SER A 205 22.89 -76.07 -41.07
CA SER A 205 21.46 -75.94 -40.75
C SER A 205 21.06 -75.27 -39.43
N ASP A 206 20.66 -74.00 -39.57
CA ASP A 206 19.35 -73.43 -39.21
C ASP A 206 18.72 -73.84 -37.86
N THR A 207 18.63 -72.87 -36.93
CA THR A 207 17.45 -72.63 -36.05
C THR A 207 17.65 -71.37 -35.20
N ALA A 208 16.53 -70.71 -34.90
CA ALA A 208 16.40 -69.38 -34.31
C ALA A 208 16.51 -69.29 -32.78
N LEU A 209 16.62 -68.04 -32.28
CA LEU A 209 16.69 -67.55 -30.89
C LEU A 209 18.03 -67.89 -30.19
N VAL A 210 18.78 -66.98 -29.55
CA VAL A 210 18.44 -65.92 -28.57
C VAL A 210 19.57 -64.84 -28.60
N ASP A 211 19.23 -63.58 -28.36
CA ASP A 211 20.09 -62.43 -27.96
C ASP A 211 21.13 -62.75 -26.85
N PRO A 212 22.09 -61.87 -26.48
CA PRO A 212 22.50 -60.59 -27.07
C PRO A 212 24.04 -60.36 -27.13
N GLU A 213 24.53 -59.50 -28.02
CA GLU A 213 25.76 -58.72 -27.75
C GLU A 213 25.79 -57.42 -28.55
N THR A 214 25.04 -56.43 -28.06
CA THR A 214 25.34 -55.02 -28.30
C THR A 214 25.78 -54.41 -26.97
N LEU A 215 27.05 -53.99 -26.96
CA LEU A 215 27.58 -52.77 -26.34
C LEU A 215 26.86 -52.27 -25.07
N HIS A 216 27.58 -52.40 -23.96
CA HIS A 216 27.30 -51.82 -22.65
C HIS A 216 26.56 -50.48 -22.67
N VAL A 217 25.40 -50.48 -22.00
CA VAL A 217 24.80 -49.29 -21.41
C VAL A 217 25.22 -49.27 -19.94
N GLU A 218 26.15 -48.40 -19.57
CA GLU A 218 26.18 -47.84 -18.23
C GLU A 218 25.38 -46.54 -18.27
N ASN A 219 24.14 -46.61 -17.79
CA ASN A 219 23.46 -45.45 -17.25
C ASN A 219 23.91 -45.34 -15.80
N THR A 220 24.62 -44.27 -15.47
CA THR A 220 24.60 -43.70 -14.12
C THR A 220 24.32 -42.22 -14.25
N ASP A 221 23.13 -41.86 -13.76
CA ASP A 221 22.69 -40.52 -13.42
C ASP A 221 23.79 -39.70 -12.74
N ASP A 222 24.06 -38.52 -13.28
CA ASP A 222 24.77 -37.46 -12.58
C ASP A 222 23.84 -36.92 -11.48
N ALA A 223 24.13 -37.34 -10.26
CA ALA A 223 23.44 -36.96 -9.04
C ALA A 223 23.81 -35.55 -8.59
N LEU A 224 22.79 -34.82 -8.17
CA LEU A 224 22.84 -33.73 -7.21
C LEU A 224 23.29 -34.24 -5.81
N GLU A 225 23.85 -33.31 -5.03
CA GLU A 225 23.98 -33.25 -3.55
C GLU A 225 25.32 -33.59 -2.86
N HIS A 226 25.98 -32.50 -2.44
CA HIS A 226 26.36 -32.09 -1.07
C HIS A 226 27.20 -32.95 -0.09
N ALA A 227 28.06 -32.20 0.64
CA ALA A 227 28.70 -32.43 1.97
C ALA A 227 30.08 -33.13 1.98
N ALA A 228 31.07 -32.80 2.82
CA ALA A 228 31.42 -31.69 3.73
C ALA A 228 32.82 -32.00 4.33
N GLU A 229 33.72 -31.03 4.53
CA GLU A 229 34.77 -30.93 5.61
C GLU A 229 35.67 -29.69 5.33
N ALA A 230 35.60 -28.60 6.13
CA ALA A 230 36.38 -28.26 7.34
C ALA A 230 37.91 -28.17 7.09
N ALA A 231 38.72 -27.20 7.54
CA ALA A 231 38.68 -25.98 8.38
C ALA A 231 39.88 -25.10 7.92
N GLU A 232 39.92 -23.77 8.09
CA GLU A 232 40.49 -23.06 9.26
C GLU A 232 40.21 -21.53 9.16
N THR A 233 39.89 -20.93 10.32
CA THR A 233 39.77 -19.50 10.67
C THR A 233 41.16 -18.87 10.99
N PRO A 234 41.39 -17.52 11.10
CA PRO A 234 40.62 -16.59 11.95
C PRO A 234 40.50 -15.07 11.60
N ALA A 235 39.51 -14.41 12.25
CA ALA A 235 39.45 -13.09 12.95
C ALA A 235 40.17 -11.85 12.35
N ASP A 236 39.74 -10.58 12.43
CA ASP A 236 38.61 -9.80 12.98
C ASP A 236 38.82 -8.32 12.51
N GLU A 237 37.81 -7.47 12.73
CA GLU A 237 37.75 -5.99 12.74
C GLU A 237 37.00 -5.21 11.61
N PRO A 238 36.11 -4.25 11.98
CA PRO A 238 35.25 -3.48 11.09
C PRO A 238 35.84 -2.11 10.69
N VAL A 239 35.42 -1.58 9.55
CA VAL A 239 35.85 -0.27 9.05
C VAL A 239 34.79 0.79 9.35
N GLU A 240 35.15 1.77 10.17
CA GLU A 240 34.45 3.03 10.35
C GLU A 240 35.02 4.13 9.43
N ASP A 241 34.06 4.86 8.84
CA ASP A 241 34.00 6.32 8.66
C ASP A 241 34.86 7.05 7.62
N LEU A 242 34.23 8.08 7.04
CA LEU A 242 34.74 9.41 6.71
C LEU A 242 34.00 10.00 5.50
N VAL A 243 33.04 10.91 5.74
CA VAL A 243 32.94 12.16 4.95
C VAL A 243 32.48 13.31 5.83
N ALA A 244 33.33 14.34 5.92
CA ALA A 244 33.03 15.61 6.58
C ALA A 244 32.98 16.79 5.58
N ALA A 245 31.98 17.65 5.81
CA ALA A 245 31.99 19.13 5.79
C ALA A 245 31.66 19.97 4.52
N GLN A 246 30.84 21.01 4.82
CA GLN A 246 30.46 22.26 4.11
C GLN A 246 29.30 22.15 3.10
N GLY A 247 28.20 22.92 3.13
CA GLY A 247 27.68 24.03 3.96
C GLY A 247 26.70 24.86 3.09
N ASP A 248 25.51 25.25 3.58
CA ASP A 248 24.92 26.62 3.53
C ASP A 248 23.50 26.67 4.13
N GLU A 249 23.14 27.85 4.64
CA GLU A 249 22.04 28.19 5.56
C GLU A 249 20.62 28.22 4.95
N THR A 250 19.57 28.03 5.78
CA THR A 250 18.47 29.02 6.00
C THR A 250 17.36 28.56 6.98
N ALA A 251 17.07 29.44 7.94
CA ALA A 251 15.76 29.81 8.53
C ALA A 251 14.92 28.88 9.46
N GLU A 252 14.92 29.30 10.74
CA GLU A 252 13.80 29.59 11.67
C GLU A 252 12.79 28.53 12.20
N ALA A 253 12.78 28.49 13.55
CA ALA A 253 11.65 28.52 14.50
C ALA A 253 10.84 27.24 14.84
N GLY A 254 10.84 26.87 16.15
CA GLY A 254 9.77 26.02 16.73
C GLY A 254 10.01 25.37 18.11
N PHE A 255 9.70 26.12 19.19
CA PHE A 255 9.21 25.73 20.54
C PHE A 255 10.05 24.91 21.57
N PRO A 256 9.93 25.22 22.88
CA PRO A 256 10.73 24.61 23.96
C PRO A 256 10.12 23.32 24.52
N ALA A 257 11.01 22.41 24.92
CA ALA A 257 10.72 21.17 25.63
C ALA A 257 10.31 21.41 27.09
N THR A 258 9.22 20.77 27.52
CA THR A 258 8.85 20.59 28.93
C THR A 258 9.39 19.24 29.43
N GLU A 259 10.11 19.26 30.55
CA GLU A 259 10.62 18.09 31.27
C GLU A 259 9.49 17.19 31.83
N PRO A 260 9.70 15.86 31.98
CA PRO A 260 8.73 14.99 32.64
C PRO A 260 9.01 14.92 34.16
N LEU A 261 7.96 15.14 34.96
CA LEU A 261 7.95 14.83 36.39
C LEU A 261 7.70 13.34 36.58
N ALA A 262 8.55 12.70 37.38
CA ALA A 262 8.45 11.30 37.77
C ALA A 262 7.34 11.09 38.81
N GLU A 263 6.41 10.19 38.53
CA GLU A 263 5.46 9.64 39.50
C GLU A 263 6.06 8.37 40.14
N THR A 264 5.96 8.27 41.46
CA THR A 264 6.19 7.04 42.22
C THR A 264 4.88 6.67 42.91
N GLU A 265 4.34 5.51 42.51
CA GLU A 265 3.44 4.67 43.31
C GLU A 265 4.16 4.27 44.62
N SER A 266 3.56 3.91 45.75
CA SER A 266 2.28 3.30 46.10
C SER A 266 2.18 3.33 47.65
N GLU A 267 0.98 3.27 48.22
CA GLU A 267 0.71 2.45 49.42
C GLU A 267 -0.80 2.22 49.63
N GLU A 268 -1.09 1.04 50.14
CA GLU A 268 -2.32 0.27 50.15
C GLU A 268 -3.36 0.76 51.19
N ASN A 269 -4.65 0.51 50.96
CA ASN A 269 -5.42 -0.31 51.90
C ASN A 269 -6.73 -0.87 51.31
N GLU A 270 -6.98 -2.12 51.67
CA GLU A 270 -8.11 -2.99 51.29
C GLU A 270 -9.46 -2.53 51.85
N THR A 271 -10.55 -2.81 51.12
CA THR A 271 -11.70 -3.55 51.68
C THR A 271 -12.61 -4.10 50.57
N THR A 272 -12.58 -5.43 50.45
CA THR A 272 -13.62 -6.36 49.94
C THR A 272 -14.92 -6.17 50.76
N GLU A 273 -16.17 -6.38 50.33
CA GLU A 273 -16.82 -7.20 49.28
C GLU A 273 -18.35 -6.79 49.18
N PRO A 274 -19.29 -7.50 48.53
CA PRO A 274 -20.08 -6.99 47.39
C PRO A 274 -21.60 -6.87 47.63
N GLN A 275 -22.36 -6.31 46.67
CA GLN A 275 -23.74 -6.78 46.41
C GLN A 275 -24.27 -6.38 45.02
N ALA A 276 -24.84 -7.38 44.36
CA ALA A 276 -25.50 -7.34 43.06
C ALA A 276 -26.95 -6.86 43.16
N VAL A 277 -27.46 -6.17 42.13
CA VAL A 277 -28.87 -6.30 41.67
C VAL A 277 -28.94 -6.02 40.16
N HIS A 278 -29.33 -7.04 39.41
CA HIS A 278 -29.99 -6.93 38.10
C HIS A 278 -31.45 -6.50 38.33
N GLU A 279 -31.99 -5.60 37.51
CA GLU A 279 -33.36 -5.73 37.02
C GLU A 279 -33.63 -4.87 35.77
N GLU A 280 -34.34 -5.48 34.83
CA GLU A 280 -34.78 -4.98 33.53
C GLU A 280 -36.02 -4.07 33.65
N SER A 281 -36.23 -3.20 32.65
CA SER A 281 -37.51 -2.92 31.95
C SER A 281 -37.35 -1.62 31.16
N ASP A 282 -37.37 -1.68 29.83
CA ASP A 282 -38.52 -1.74 28.92
C ASP A 282 -39.17 -0.38 28.59
N SER A 283 -39.35 -0.20 27.28
CA SER A 283 -40.30 0.67 26.59
C SER A 283 -40.03 2.17 26.44
N GLY A 284 -40.17 2.65 25.19
CA GLY A 284 -40.80 3.94 24.93
C GLY A 284 -40.10 4.87 23.93
N GLU A 285 -40.35 4.66 22.64
CA GLU A 285 -40.26 5.74 21.64
C GLU A 285 -41.06 6.97 22.08
N LYS A 286 -40.46 8.18 21.97
CA LYS A 286 -41.13 9.40 21.49
C LYS A 286 -40.13 10.53 21.20
N LYS A 287 -40.07 10.92 19.92
CA LYS A 287 -39.63 12.24 19.45
C LYS A 287 -40.34 13.36 20.23
N LYS A 288 -39.61 14.41 20.63
CA LYS A 288 -40.09 15.80 20.69
C LYS A 288 -38.94 16.81 20.75
N GLU A 289 -38.88 17.61 19.68
CA GLU A 289 -38.57 19.04 19.59
C GLU A 289 -37.35 19.60 20.35
N ALA A 290 -36.35 19.96 19.54
CA ALA A 290 -35.29 20.90 19.88
C ALA A 290 -35.90 22.28 20.18
N GLY A 291 -35.88 22.69 21.45
CA GLY A 291 -36.10 24.06 21.89
C GLY A 291 -34.76 24.68 22.30
N SER A 292 -34.34 25.70 21.56
CA SER A 292 -33.13 26.49 21.82
C SER A 292 -33.19 27.13 23.21
N PHE A 293 -32.16 26.88 24.02
CA PHE A 293 -31.98 27.40 25.38
C PHE A 293 -31.77 28.92 25.45
N PHE A 294 -31.45 29.57 24.32
CA PHE A 294 -31.10 30.99 24.27
C PHE A 294 -32.27 31.95 24.05
N ASP A 295 -33.49 31.47 23.85
CA ASP A 295 -34.65 32.33 23.59
C ASP A 295 -35.38 32.79 24.89
N GLN A 296 -34.78 32.56 26.06
CA GLN A 296 -35.43 32.77 27.36
C GLN A 296 -34.59 33.45 28.45
N ILE A 297 -33.47 34.09 28.08
CA ILE A 297 -32.70 34.97 29.00
C ILE A 297 -32.65 36.38 28.44
#